data_AF-A0A944EWY0-F1
#
_entry.id   AF-A0A944EWY0-F1
#
_cell.length_a   1.000
_cell.length_b   1.000
_cell.length_c   1.000
_cell.angle_alpha   90.00
_cell.angle_beta   90.00
_cell.angle_gamma   90.00
#
_symmetry.space_group_name_H-M   'P 1'
#
loop_
_entity.id
_entity.type
_entity.pdbx_description
1 polymer ?
#
loop_
_entity_poly.entity_id
_entity_poly.type
_entity_poly.pdbx_seq_one_letter_code
_entity_poly.pdbx_strand_id
1 'polypeptide(L)'
;MDTRHLIRISATALATAGLLMSGCSSGGSSPSASASAQQKSVPAALSTYYAQKLTWRECGAPGFQCATMKAPLDYQKPEKADIKLAVSRKKATGPGKRVGSLLVNPGGPGGAAIGYLQAYAALGYPAPVRARYDMVAVDPRGVARSEPVECLTGKEMDAYTQVDQTPDDEEETGKLVTSFKGFAAGCEKRSAAILPHVSTVEAARDMDILRAVLGDGKLNFVGASYGTFLGATYAELFPARVGRLVLDGAMDPSLAAREMNRDQTAGFETAFQSFAADCVKREDCPLGTGTPNEAGDRLKGFFDELDARPVPTGQSRPLGESLATMGVIAAMYDESAWPQLRPALTRATGGDGAQLLALADTYYERSEDGSYANLMYANAAVNCLDLPPAFTGPDEVRNELPAFENASPVFGEGLAWASLTCGYWPTKATGTPHRIEAKGAAPIVVVGTTRDPATPYKWAQSLAGQLDSGMLLTYDGDGHTAYGRGSDCIDTAINTYLLEGVAPKDGKRCS
;
A
#
# COMPACT_ATOMS: atom_id res chain seq x y z
N MET A 1 12.36 -65.90 -10.93
CA MET A 1 11.48 -64.72 -10.82
C MET A 1 12.09 -63.78 -9.78
N ASP A 2 13.22 -63.10 -10.00
CA ASP A 2 13.85 -62.47 -11.20
C ASP A 2 13.37 -61.03 -11.43
N THR A 3 14.24 -60.00 -11.44
CA THR A 3 15.66 -59.98 -11.03
C THR A 3 16.19 -58.57 -10.70
N ARG A 4 16.87 -58.48 -9.54
CA ARG A 4 18.12 -57.72 -9.26
C ARG A 4 18.23 -56.19 -9.43
N HIS A 5 18.69 -55.58 -8.34
CA HIS A 5 19.59 -54.42 -8.30
C HIS A 5 20.75 -54.48 -9.30
N LEU A 6 21.38 -53.33 -9.58
CA LEU A 6 22.83 -53.25 -9.78
C LEU A 6 23.44 -52.00 -9.11
N ILE A 7 24.73 -52.08 -8.78
CA ILE A 7 25.50 -51.07 -8.02
C ILE A 7 26.73 -50.64 -8.85
N ARG A 8 27.27 -49.45 -8.54
CA ARG A 8 28.50 -48.84 -9.08
C ARG A 8 29.72 -49.79 -9.11
N ILE A 9 30.66 -49.52 -10.03
CA ILE A 9 32.13 -49.45 -9.80
C ILE A 9 32.84 -48.84 -11.05
N SER A 10 34.08 -48.36 -10.91
CA SER A 10 34.79 -47.48 -11.86
C SER A 10 36.17 -48.01 -12.33
N ALA A 11 36.60 -47.65 -13.54
CA ALA A 11 38.01 -47.49 -14.02
C ALA A 11 38.00 -46.70 -15.37
N THR A 12 38.84 -45.73 -15.77
CA THR A 12 40.32 -45.56 -15.90
C THR A 12 41.02 -46.61 -16.78
N ALA A 13 41.87 -46.28 -17.78
CA ALA A 13 42.33 -45.01 -18.40
C ALA A 13 42.77 -45.29 -19.89
N LEU A 14 43.65 -44.63 -20.68
CA LEU A 14 44.76 -43.67 -20.54
C LEU A 14 45.00 -42.84 -21.84
N ALA A 15 45.46 -41.57 -21.71
CA ALA A 15 46.60 -40.91 -22.41
C ALA A 15 46.68 -40.81 -23.98
N THR A 16 47.51 -39.97 -24.64
CA THR A 16 48.67 -39.13 -24.23
C THR A 16 48.95 -37.95 -25.20
N ALA A 17 49.50 -36.82 -24.69
CA ALA A 17 50.39 -35.80 -25.33
C ALA A 17 49.95 -34.99 -26.59
N GLY A 18 50.36 -33.72 -26.78
CA GLY A 18 51.07 -32.81 -25.85
C GLY A 18 51.67 -31.50 -26.45
N LEU A 19 52.24 -30.68 -25.57
CA LEU A 19 53.30 -29.64 -25.77
C LEU A 19 53.04 -28.32 -26.54
N LEU A 20 52.69 -27.28 -25.76
CA LEU A 20 53.32 -25.94 -25.62
C LEU A 20 54.04 -25.24 -26.80
N MET A 21 53.72 -23.94 -26.99
CA MET A 21 54.73 -22.87 -27.08
C MET A 21 54.19 -21.49 -26.65
N SER A 22 55.09 -20.55 -26.34
CA SER A 22 54.87 -19.31 -25.58
C SER A 22 54.15 -18.16 -26.30
N GLY A 23 53.53 -17.25 -25.53
CA GLY A 23 53.05 -15.95 -26.01
C GLY A 23 52.65 -15.00 -24.88
N CYS A 24 53.59 -14.21 -24.35
CA CYS A 24 53.29 -13.14 -23.38
C CYS A 24 52.94 -11.83 -24.12
N SER A 25 51.83 -11.19 -23.73
CA SER A 25 51.61 -9.76 -24.00
C SER A 25 50.74 -9.14 -22.91
N SER A 26 51.14 -7.98 -22.42
CA SER A 26 50.53 -7.29 -21.27
C SER A 26 49.39 -6.36 -21.69
N GLY A 27 48.16 -6.89 -21.71
CA GLY A 27 46.93 -6.10 -21.86
C GLY A 27 46.25 -5.86 -20.51
N GLY A 28 46.35 -4.64 -19.96
CA GLY A 28 45.74 -4.30 -18.67
C GLY A 28 44.20 -4.35 -18.71
N SER A 29 43.59 -5.13 -17.82
CA SER A 29 42.13 -5.17 -17.67
C SER A 29 41.62 -3.84 -17.13
N SER A 30 40.99 -3.04 -18.00
CA SER A 30 40.40 -1.75 -17.61
C SER A 30 39.19 -1.98 -16.68
N PRO A 31 39.09 -1.27 -15.53
CA PRO A 31 37.92 -1.37 -14.66
C PRO A 31 36.62 -0.96 -15.38
N SER A 32 35.51 -1.59 -15.00
CA SER A 32 34.20 -1.40 -15.65
C SER A 32 33.73 0.07 -15.60
N ALA A 33 33.78 0.75 -16.75
CA ALA A 33 33.40 2.15 -16.89
C ALA A 33 31.93 2.43 -16.50
N SER A 34 31.05 1.44 -16.66
CA SER A 34 29.62 1.56 -16.34
C SER A 34 29.34 1.85 -14.86
N ALA A 35 30.17 1.33 -13.94
CA ALA A 35 30.03 1.62 -12.51
C ALA A 35 30.38 3.09 -12.19
N SER A 36 31.43 3.63 -12.86
CA SER A 36 31.88 5.01 -12.67
C SER A 36 30.86 6.04 -13.17
N ALA A 37 30.16 5.75 -14.27
CA ALA A 37 29.14 6.65 -14.82
C ALA A 37 27.97 6.86 -13.84
N GLN A 38 27.51 5.80 -13.20
CA GLN A 38 26.34 5.84 -12.30
C GLN A 38 26.64 6.63 -11.02
N GLN A 39 27.86 6.51 -10.50
CA GLN A 39 28.33 7.17 -9.27
C GLN A 39 28.45 8.71 -9.40
N LYS A 40 28.54 9.26 -10.62
CA LYS A 40 28.60 10.71 -10.89
C LYS A 40 27.27 11.46 -10.67
N SER A 41 26.19 10.75 -10.39
CA SER A 41 24.84 11.32 -10.22
C SER A 41 24.26 11.16 -8.80
N VAL A 42 25.14 10.96 -7.81
CA VAL A 42 24.79 10.94 -6.38
C VAL A 42 25.47 12.15 -5.71
N PRO A 43 24.74 13.01 -4.98
CA PRO A 43 25.35 14.11 -4.22
C PRO A 43 26.43 13.60 -3.25
N ALA A 44 27.55 14.31 -3.13
CA ALA A 44 28.69 13.84 -2.34
C ALA A 44 28.32 13.52 -0.88
N ALA A 45 27.44 14.32 -0.27
CA ALA A 45 26.93 14.13 1.09
C ALA A 45 26.07 12.85 1.27
N LEU A 46 25.55 12.26 0.17
CA LEU A 46 24.79 11.00 0.19
C LEU A 46 25.65 9.79 -0.17
N SER A 47 26.90 9.98 -0.62
CA SER A 47 27.73 8.92 -1.19
C SER A 47 27.98 7.73 -0.26
N THR A 48 28.02 7.96 1.06
CA THR A 48 28.14 6.93 2.11
C THR A 48 26.94 5.98 2.12
N TYR A 49 25.72 6.51 2.02
CA TYR A 49 24.49 5.71 1.98
C TYR A 49 24.40 4.86 0.71
N TYR A 50 24.80 5.39 -0.45
CA TYR A 50 24.81 4.64 -1.71
C TYR A 50 25.93 3.58 -1.78
N ALA A 51 26.97 3.71 -0.95
CA ALA A 51 28.11 2.78 -0.90
C ALA A 51 28.00 1.71 0.22
N GLN A 52 26.97 1.75 1.07
CA GLN A 52 26.81 0.81 2.17
C GLN A 52 26.59 -0.63 1.67
N LYS A 53 27.01 -1.62 2.48
CA LYS A 53 26.81 -3.05 2.19
C LYS A 53 25.87 -3.64 3.24
N LEU A 54 24.69 -4.07 2.80
CA LEU A 54 23.67 -4.64 3.68
C LEU A 54 24.11 -6.01 4.24
N THR A 55 24.17 -6.13 5.57
CA THR A 55 24.43 -7.40 6.26
C THR A 55 23.13 -8.20 6.37
N TRP A 56 22.99 -9.18 5.49
CA TRP A 56 21.81 -10.05 5.42
C TRP A 56 21.89 -11.20 6.44
N ARG A 57 20.75 -11.49 7.09
CA ARG A 57 20.51 -12.65 7.96
C ARG A 57 19.18 -13.30 7.57
N GLU A 58 19.03 -14.61 7.74
CA GLU A 58 17.72 -15.26 7.56
C GLU A 58 16.68 -14.68 8.55
N CYS A 59 15.42 -14.59 8.14
CA CYS A 59 14.34 -14.06 8.98
C CYS A 59 12.96 -14.58 8.53
N GLY A 60 11.98 -14.61 9.43
CA GLY A 60 10.61 -15.01 9.09
C GLY A 60 10.54 -16.45 8.55
N ALA A 61 9.87 -16.63 7.42
CA ALA A 61 9.74 -17.92 6.75
C ALA A 61 11.03 -18.36 6.02
N PRO A 62 11.23 -19.66 5.71
CA PRO A 62 12.42 -20.15 5.03
C PRO A 62 12.73 -19.45 3.69
N GLY A 63 13.99 -19.07 3.49
CA GLY A 63 14.48 -18.43 2.27
C GLY A 63 14.30 -16.91 2.21
N PHE A 64 13.72 -16.29 3.24
CA PHE A 64 13.69 -14.84 3.40
C PHE A 64 14.92 -14.35 4.18
N GLN A 65 15.51 -13.25 3.71
CA GLN A 65 16.66 -12.60 4.32
C GLN A 65 16.32 -11.16 4.68
N CYS A 66 16.62 -10.75 5.91
CA CYS A 66 16.45 -9.38 6.39
C CYS A 66 17.80 -8.68 6.54
N ALA A 67 17.79 -7.36 6.37
CA ALA A 67 18.90 -6.46 6.66
C ALA A 67 18.35 -5.14 7.24
N THR A 68 19.26 -4.27 7.66
CA THR A 68 18.94 -2.89 8.02
C THR A 68 19.76 -1.98 7.11
N MET A 69 19.08 -1.08 6.40
CA MET A 69 19.66 -0.04 5.58
C MET A 69 19.68 1.28 6.38
N LYS A 70 20.69 2.11 6.15
CA LYS A 70 20.71 3.50 6.61
C LYS A 70 20.27 4.44 5.50
N ALA A 71 19.55 5.50 5.85
CA ALA A 71 19.32 6.67 5.02
C ALA A 71 19.46 7.94 5.89
N PRO A 72 19.54 9.15 5.30
CA PRO A 72 19.33 10.38 6.06
C PRO A 72 17.97 10.38 6.75
N LEU A 73 17.90 10.82 8.01
CA LEU A 73 16.62 11.22 8.60
C LEU A 73 16.09 12.45 7.84
N ASP A 74 16.89 13.51 7.79
CA ASP A 74 16.66 14.75 7.07
C ASP A 74 17.54 14.80 5.80
N TYR A 75 16.91 14.69 4.61
CA TYR A 75 17.65 14.76 3.34
C TYR A 75 18.28 16.12 3.04
N GLN A 76 17.88 17.20 3.72
CA GLN A 76 18.52 18.52 3.61
C GLN A 76 19.75 18.65 4.51
N LYS A 77 19.91 17.77 5.51
CA LYS A 77 20.97 17.80 6.53
C LYS A 77 21.54 16.39 6.77
N PRO A 78 21.97 15.67 5.71
CA PRO A 78 22.26 14.23 5.76
C PRO A 78 23.46 13.86 6.64
N GLU A 79 24.24 14.82 7.10
CA GLU A 79 25.34 14.63 8.04
C GLU A 79 24.90 14.53 9.51
N LYS A 80 23.63 14.85 9.85
CA LYS A 80 23.20 15.02 11.24
C LYS A 80 22.64 13.77 11.92
N ALA A 81 21.87 12.96 11.19
CA ALA A 81 21.20 11.79 11.74
C ALA A 81 20.88 10.75 10.66
N ASP A 82 21.14 9.48 10.96
CA ASP A 82 20.66 8.35 10.18
C ASP A 82 19.27 7.92 10.66
N ILE A 83 18.37 7.55 9.74
CA ILE A 83 17.22 6.67 10.01
C ILE A 83 17.58 5.22 9.65
N LYS A 84 17.09 4.25 10.44
CA LYS A 84 17.24 2.82 10.17
C LYS A 84 16.00 2.25 9.50
N LEU A 85 16.18 1.76 8.28
CA LEU A 85 15.11 1.17 7.48
C LEU A 85 15.28 -0.35 7.44
N ALA A 86 14.23 -1.08 7.83
CA ALA A 86 14.18 -2.52 7.73
C ALA A 86 13.96 -2.94 6.28
N VAL A 87 14.78 -3.87 5.78
CA VAL A 87 14.69 -4.41 4.42
C VAL A 87 14.57 -5.93 4.49
N SER A 88 13.65 -6.52 3.73
CA SER A 88 13.51 -7.97 3.56
C SER A 88 13.60 -8.34 2.09
N ARG A 89 14.18 -9.49 1.77
CA ARG A 89 14.18 -10.07 0.42
C ARG A 89 13.97 -11.58 0.42
N LYS A 90 13.47 -12.10 -0.70
CA LYS A 90 13.52 -13.52 -1.07
C LYS A 90 14.22 -13.61 -2.43
N LYS A 91 15.27 -14.42 -2.54
CA LYS A 91 16.06 -14.49 -3.78
C LYS A 91 15.33 -15.21 -4.90
N ALA A 92 15.66 -14.88 -6.14
CA ALA A 92 15.30 -15.68 -7.30
C ALA A 92 15.94 -17.08 -7.20
N THR A 93 15.14 -18.13 -7.22
CA THR A 93 15.60 -19.54 -7.20
C THR A 93 14.98 -20.41 -8.29
N GLY A 94 14.28 -19.79 -9.26
CA GLY A 94 13.61 -20.51 -10.35
C GLY A 94 14.41 -20.55 -11.66
N PRO A 95 13.83 -21.10 -12.73
CA PRO A 95 14.48 -21.19 -14.04
C PRO A 95 14.61 -19.83 -14.74
N GLY A 96 15.66 -19.68 -15.53
CA GLY A 96 15.94 -18.49 -16.33
C GLY A 96 16.95 -17.52 -15.70
N LYS A 97 17.31 -16.47 -16.44
CA LYS A 97 18.27 -15.45 -15.99
C LYS A 97 17.59 -14.42 -15.07
N ARG A 98 18.18 -14.13 -13.89
CA ARG A 98 17.78 -13.02 -13.00
C ARG A 98 17.61 -11.73 -13.79
N VAL A 99 16.49 -11.03 -13.60
CA VAL A 99 16.25 -9.70 -14.17
C VAL A 99 16.91 -8.63 -13.30
N GLY A 100 16.59 -8.65 -12.01
CA GLY A 100 16.90 -7.62 -11.03
C GLY A 100 16.32 -8.00 -9.67
N SER A 101 16.24 -7.04 -8.76
CA SER A 101 15.22 -7.03 -7.72
C SER A 101 13.90 -6.46 -8.23
N LEU A 102 12.79 -6.97 -7.69
CA LEU A 102 11.45 -6.39 -7.80
C LEU A 102 11.07 -5.91 -6.40
N LEU A 103 11.02 -4.60 -6.22
CA LEU A 103 10.62 -3.98 -4.97
C LEU A 103 9.08 -3.93 -4.90
N VAL A 104 8.47 -4.23 -3.75
CA VAL A 104 7.01 -4.21 -3.60
C VAL A 104 6.58 -3.32 -2.43
N ASN A 105 5.42 -2.68 -2.57
CA ASN A 105 4.79 -1.89 -1.51
C ASN A 105 3.25 -2.04 -1.55
N PRO A 106 2.58 -2.32 -0.42
CA PRO A 106 1.12 -2.51 -0.34
C PRO A 106 0.32 -1.21 -0.31
N GLY A 107 0.97 -0.06 -0.13
CA GLY A 107 0.32 1.22 0.07
C GLY A 107 -0.05 1.51 1.53
N GLY A 108 -1.31 1.84 1.77
CA GLY A 108 -1.79 2.49 3.00
C GLY A 108 -2.02 4.00 2.76
N PRO A 109 -1.10 4.91 3.13
CA PRO A 109 0.22 4.69 3.72
C PRO A 109 0.19 4.02 5.09
N GLY A 110 1.35 3.57 5.57
CA GLY A 110 1.49 2.79 6.81
C GLY A 110 1.48 1.27 6.63
N GLY A 111 1.23 0.75 5.43
CA GLY A 111 1.22 -0.69 5.18
C GLY A 111 2.60 -1.34 5.34
N ALA A 112 2.69 -2.37 6.18
CA ALA A 112 3.94 -3.07 6.49
C ALA A 112 4.47 -3.88 5.28
N ALA A 113 5.26 -3.25 4.41
CA ALA A 113 5.72 -3.81 3.14
C ALA A 113 6.53 -5.12 3.29
N ILE A 114 7.27 -5.31 4.38
CA ILE A 114 7.92 -6.60 4.70
C ILE A 114 6.88 -7.68 5.04
N GLY A 115 5.78 -7.32 5.71
CA GLY A 115 4.66 -8.22 5.96
C GLY A 115 3.99 -8.63 4.64
N TYR A 116 3.63 -7.66 3.81
CA TYR A 116 3.08 -7.89 2.46
C TYR A 116 4.00 -8.76 1.59
N LEU A 117 5.31 -8.52 1.62
CA LEU A 117 6.31 -9.35 0.92
C LEU A 117 6.29 -10.80 1.43
N GLN A 118 6.30 -11.00 2.75
CA GLN A 118 6.45 -12.32 3.36
C GLN A 118 5.17 -13.16 3.31
N ALA A 119 4.00 -12.54 3.46
CA ALA A 119 2.69 -13.20 3.41
C ALA A 119 2.13 -13.33 1.98
N TYR A 120 2.26 -12.28 1.16
CA TYR A 120 1.63 -12.22 -0.18
C TYR A 120 2.67 -12.24 -1.31
N ALA A 121 3.37 -11.12 -1.59
CA ALA A 121 4.03 -10.93 -2.88
C ALA A 121 5.12 -11.98 -3.20
N ALA A 122 5.93 -12.42 -2.24
CA ALA A 122 6.98 -13.43 -2.48
C ALA A 122 6.49 -14.90 -2.32
N LEU A 123 5.17 -15.10 -2.27
CA LEU A 123 4.49 -16.41 -2.27
C LEU A 123 3.42 -16.49 -3.36
N GLY A 124 2.46 -15.56 -3.37
CA GLY A 124 1.28 -15.51 -4.24
C GLY A 124 1.52 -14.98 -5.65
N TYR A 125 2.44 -14.02 -5.86
CA TYR A 125 2.67 -13.48 -7.22
C TYR A 125 2.99 -14.63 -8.22
N PRO A 126 2.68 -14.47 -9.52
CA PRO A 126 2.92 -15.48 -10.54
C PRO A 126 4.34 -16.08 -10.50
N ALA A 127 4.42 -17.41 -10.48
CA ALA A 127 5.67 -18.14 -10.29
C ALA A 127 6.80 -17.76 -11.27
N PRO A 128 6.54 -17.43 -12.56
CA PRO A 128 7.58 -16.94 -13.48
C PRO A 128 8.25 -15.63 -13.04
N VAL A 129 7.55 -14.74 -12.35
CA VAL A 129 8.10 -13.48 -11.80
C VAL A 129 9.04 -13.79 -10.64
N ARG A 130 8.55 -14.55 -9.64
CA ARG A 130 9.36 -14.99 -8.48
C ARG A 130 10.52 -15.90 -8.85
N ALA A 131 10.46 -16.56 -10.01
CA ALA A 131 11.57 -17.36 -10.53
C ALA A 131 12.77 -16.50 -10.97
N ARG A 132 12.54 -15.25 -11.40
CA ARG A 132 13.54 -14.40 -12.07
C ARG A 132 13.84 -13.07 -11.38
N TYR A 133 13.09 -12.70 -10.34
CA TYR A 133 13.37 -11.55 -9.50
C TYR A 133 13.77 -11.95 -8.08
N ASP A 134 14.73 -11.23 -7.51
CA ASP A 134 14.79 -11.15 -6.06
C ASP A 134 13.60 -10.29 -5.61
N MET A 135 12.62 -10.87 -4.93
CA MET A 135 11.48 -10.14 -4.39
C MET A 135 11.95 -9.37 -3.15
N VAL A 136 11.81 -8.04 -3.12
CA VAL A 136 12.31 -7.18 -2.03
C VAL A 136 11.20 -6.28 -1.51
N ALA A 137 11.26 -5.93 -0.23
CA ALA A 137 10.50 -4.83 0.34
C ALA A 137 11.35 -4.09 1.39
N VAL A 138 11.02 -2.81 1.57
CA VAL A 138 11.48 -1.98 2.68
C VAL A 138 10.23 -1.47 3.38
N ASP A 139 10.13 -1.67 4.69
CA ASP A 139 9.10 -0.97 5.46
C ASP A 139 9.46 0.53 5.38
N PRO A 140 8.59 1.44 4.88
CA PRO A 140 8.97 2.84 4.73
C PRO A 140 9.35 3.50 6.06
N ARG A 141 10.07 4.62 5.99
CA ARG A 141 10.35 5.49 7.14
C ARG A 141 9.07 5.78 7.95
N GLY A 142 9.10 5.51 9.26
CA GLY A 142 7.93 5.66 10.13
C GLY A 142 6.95 4.47 10.12
N VAL A 143 7.23 3.40 9.37
CA VAL A 143 6.34 2.23 9.22
C VAL A 143 6.94 0.98 9.85
N ALA A 144 6.13 0.25 10.62
CA ALA A 144 6.38 -1.07 11.18
C ALA A 144 7.77 -1.27 11.82
N ARG A 145 8.76 -1.73 11.05
CA ARG A 145 10.12 -2.06 11.55
C ARG A 145 11.15 -0.96 11.30
N SER A 146 10.76 0.12 10.64
CA SER A 146 11.61 1.23 10.20
C SER A 146 11.39 2.49 11.04
N GLU A 147 11.74 2.38 12.32
CA GLU A 147 11.58 3.42 13.34
C GLU A 147 10.13 3.98 13.36
N PRO A 148 9.14 3.16 13.79
CA PRO A 148 7.72 3.41 13.57
C PRO A 148 7.21 4.70 14.23
N VAL A 149 6.29 5.38 13.54
CA VAL A 149 5.44 6.43 14.14
C VAL A 149 4.47 5.78 15.12
N GLU A 150 4.46 6.32 16.31
CA GLU A 150 3.70 5.88 17.47
C GLU A 150 2.86 7.04 17.99
N CYS A 151 1.56 6.84 18.24
CA CYS A 151 0.65 7.90 18.71
C CYS A 151 -0.05 7.55 20.01
N LEU A 152 -0.89 6.51 20.01
CA LEU A 152 -1.73 6.12 21.15
C LEU A 152 -1.33 4.74 21.71
N THR A 153 -1.66 4.47 22.98
CA THR A 153 -1.69 3.10 23.50
C THR A 153 -2.93 2.37 23.00
N GLY A 154 -2.95 1.03 23.05
CA GLY A 154 -4.09 0.24 22.58
C GLY A 154 -5.45 0.63 23.17
N LYS A 155 -5.50 1.06 24.44
CA LYS A 155 -6.73 1.54 25.09
C LYS A 155 -7.15 2.95 24.65
N GLU A 156 -6.19 3.81 24.34
CA GLU A 156 -6.47 5.13 23.79
C GLU A 156 -6.91 5.02 22.32
N MET A 157 -6.37 4.03 21.58
CA MET A 157 -6.80 3.71 20.22
C MET A 157 -8.16 3.00 20.19
N ASP A 158 -8.46 2.11 21.16
CA ASP A 158 -9.81 1.57 21.37
C ASP A 158 -10.83 2.70 21.54
N ALA A 159 -10.50 3.73 22.34
CA ALA A 159 -11.35 4.91 22.51
C ALA A 159 -11.44 5.76 21.23
N TYR A 160 -10.34 5.93 20.49
CA TYR A 160 -10.32 6.64 19.22
C TYR A 160 -11.20 5.97 18.16
N THR A 161 -11.14 4.65 18.02
CA THR A 161 -11.95 3.89 17.03
C THR A 161 -13.43 3.73 17.42
N GLN A 162 -13.80 4.11 18.65
CA GLN A 162 -15.18 4.12 19.16
C GLN A 162 -15.74 5.54 19.33
N VAL A 163 -14.99 6.60 18.97
CA VAL A 163 -15.57 7.93 18.94
C VAL A 163 -16.46 8.04 17.71
N ASP A 164 -17.69 8.48 17.95
CA ASP A 164 -18.65 8.88 16.93
C ASP A 164 -18.00 9.72 15.80
N GLN A 165 -18.42 9.48 14.56
CA GLN A 165 -17.96 10.20 13.35
C GLN A 165 -19.10 10.96 12.66
N THR A 166 -20.30 10.91 13.22
CA THR A 166 -21.59 11.32 12.66
C THR A 166 -22.31 12.27 13.65
N PRO A 167 -21.62 13.32 14.15
CA PRO A 167 -22.05 14.10 15.32
C PRO A 167 -23.31 14.94 15.08
N ASP A 168 -24.44 14.49 15.64
CA ASP A 168 -25.74 15.16 15.59
C ASP A 168 -25.74 16.53 16.31
N ASP A 169 -24.84 16.77 17.27
CA ASP A 169 -24.77 18.03 18.03
C ASP A 169 -23.36 18.62 18.30
N GLU A 170 -23.33 19.75 19.02
CA GLU A 170 -22.09 20.46 19.38
C GLU A 170 -21.31 19.79 20.54
N GLU A 171 -21.94 18.94 21.36
CA GLU A 171 -21.26 18.10 22.35
C GLU A 171 -20.52 16.95 21.64
N GLU A 172 -21.17 16.27 20.71
CA GLU A 172 -20.55 15.24 19.85
C GLU A 172 -19.48 15.80 18.92
N THR A 173 -19.73 16.94 18.26
CA THR A 173 -18.68 17.68 17.54
C THR A 173 -17.50 17.98 18.48
N GLY A 174 -17.78 18.36 19.73
CA GLY A 174 -16.78 18.58 20.78
C GLY A 174 -15.98 17.32 21.16
N LYS A 175 -16.64 16.17 21.32
CA LYS A 175 -16.02 14.86 21.59
C LYS A 175 -15.10 14.46 20.44
N LEU A 176 -15.59 14.51 19.20
CA LEU A 176 -14.86 14.12 17.99
C LEU A 176 -13.63 14.99 17.75
N VAL A 177 -13.79 16.31 17.80
CA VAL A 177 -12.67 17.27 17.70
C VAL A 177 -11.64 17.08 18.81
N THR A 178 -12.08 16.70 20.02
CA THR A 178 -11.16 16.38 21.13
C THR A 178 -10.40 15.08 20.87
N SER A 179 -11.04 14.07 20.27
CA SER A 179 -10.39 12.81 19.88
C SER A 179 -9.31 13.01 18.81
N PHE A 180 -9.60 13.73 17.72
CA PHE A 180 -8.62 14.05 16.68
C PHE A 180 -7.42 14.85 17.23
N LYS A 181 -7.67 15.84 18.11
CA LYS A 181 -6.60 16.59 18.78
C LYS A 181 -5.79 15.72 19.74
N GLY A 182 -6.43 14.79 20.45
CA GLY A 182 -5.77 13.83 21.33
C GLY A 182 -4.86 12.86 20.57
N PHE A 183 -5.32 12.36 19.42
CA PHE A 183 -4.53 11.53 18.50
C PHE A 183 -3.29 12.27 18.00
N ALA A 184 -3.46 13.47 17.43
CA ALA A 184 -2.37 14.30 16.92
C ALA A 184 -1.34 14.68 18.00
N ALA A 185 -1.79 15.05 19.21
CA ALA A 185 -0.92 15.33 20.35
C ALA A 185 -0.21 14.06 20.88
N GLY A 186 -0.85 12.89 20.80
CA GLY A 186 -0.23 11.59 21.07
C GLY A 186 0.92 11.30 20.10
N CYS A 187 0.69 11.52 18.81
CA CYS A 187 1.71 11.42 17.77
C CYS A 187 2.88 12.38 18.04
N GLU A 188 2.63 13.65 18.36
CA GLU A 188 3.69 14.62 18.69
C GLU A 188 4.51 14.13 19.89
N LYS A 189 3.84 13.84 21.01
CA LYS A 189 4.45 13.44 22.29
C LYS A 189 5.34 12.20 22.18
N ARG A 190 5.05 11.27 21.27
CA ARG A 190 5.78 10.00 21.10
C ARG A 190 6.70 9.97 19.88
N SER A 191 6.45 10.79 18.85
CA SER A 191 7.11 10.69 17.53
C SER A 191 7.65 12.01 16.95
N ALA A 192 7.64 13.14 17.69
CA ALA A 192 8.06 14.46 17.18
C ALA A 192 9.39 14.51 16.42
N ALA A 193 10.35 13.63 16.73
CA ALA A 193 11.64 13.57 16.03
C ALA A 193 11.57 13.04 14.58
N ILE A 194 10.54 12.24 14.25
CA ILE A 194 10.37 11.62 12.92
C ILE A 194 9.15 12.17 12.16
N LEU A 195 8.13 12.72 12.83
CA LEU A 195 6.96 13.32 12.17
C LEU A 195 7.25 14.36 11.06
N PRO A 196 8.32 15.18 11.09
CA PRO A 196 8.65 16.10 9.99
C PRO A 196 9.30 15.41 8.77
N HIS A 197 9.56 14.11 8.86
CA HIS A 197 10.51 13.37 8.01
C HIS A 197 9.95 12.07 7.44
N VAL A 198 8.63 11.85 7.40
CA VAL A 198 8.01 10.61 6.85
C VAL A 198 7.47 10.74 5.42
N SER A 199 7.77 11.84 4.73
CA SER A 199 7.13 12.19 3.43
C SER A 199 7.33 11.13 2.33
N THR A 200 6.38 11.03 1.41
CA THR A 200 6.49 10.22 0.18
C THR A 200 7.76 10.55 -0.59
N VAL A 201 8.10 11.84 -0.65
CA VAL A 201 9.28 12.38 -1.34
C VAL A 201 10.59 11.85 -0.72
N GLU A 202 10.65 11.66 0.60
CA GLU A 202 11.83 11.09 1.26
C GLU A 202 11.84 9.55 1.20
N ALA A 203 10.69 8.89 1.30
CA ALA A 203 10.57 7.45 1.08
C ALA A 203 10.97 7.05 -0.36
N ALA A 204 10.65 7.86 -1.36
CA ALA A 204 11.08 7.67 -2.74
C ALA A 204 12.62 7.81 -2.91
N ARG A 205 13.27 8.66 -2.11
CA ARG A 205 14.75 8.74 -2.07
C ARG A 205 15.36 7.51 -1.39
N ASP A 206 14.73 6.99 -0.34
CA ASP A 206 15.15 5.75 0.30
C ASP A 206 15.08 4.55 -0.65
N MET A 207 14.05 4.49 -1.51
CA MET A 207 13.93 3.48 -2.58
C MET A 207 15.10 3.54 -3.58
N ASP A 208 15.64 4.73 -3.87
CA ASP A 208 16.77 4.89 -4.78
C ASP A 208 18.13 4.52 -4.13
N ILE A 209 18.29 4.78 -2.83
CA ILE A 209 19.39 4.20 -2.03
C ILE A 209 19.27 2.67 -2.07
N LEU A 210 18.08 2.12 -1.81
CA LEU A 210 17.85 0.67 -1.79
C LEU A 210 18.19 0.01 -3.13
N ARG A 211 17.69 0.58 -4.25
CA ARG A 211 18.04 0.15 -5.61
C ARG A 211 19.56 0.10 -5.81
N ALA A 212 20.29 1.11 -5.33
CA ALA A 212 21.74 1.16 -5.47
C ALA A 212 22.46 0.08 -4.65
N VAL A 213 22.08 -0.13 -3.39
CA VAL A 213 22.76 -1.10 -2.49
C VAL A 213 22.39 -2.55 -2.79
N LEU A 214 21.29 -2.79 -3.52
CA LEU A 214 20.97 -4.07 -4.16
C LEU A 214 21.82 -4.33 -5.42
N GLY A 215 22.46 -3.30 -5.97
CA GLY A 215 23.31 -3.38 -7.16
C GLY A 215 22.56 -3.27 -8.50
N ASP A 216 21.27 -2.92 -8.50
CA ASP A 216 20.46 -2.86 -9.72
C ASP A 216 20.50 -1.46 -10.36
N GLY A 217 20.72 -1.41 -11.67
CA GLY A 217 20.93 -0.14 -12.39
C GLY A 217 19.68 0.71 -12.58
N LYS A 218 18.49 0.11 -12.46
CA LYS A 218 17.15 0.73 -12.55
C LYS A 218 16.23 0.04 -11.53
N LEU A 219 15.25 0.77 -11.01
CA LEU A 219 14.24 0.21 -10.09
C LEU A 219 13.20 -0.56 -10.88
N ASN A 220 12.88 -1.79 -10.46
CA ASN A 220 11.64 -2.46 -10.83
C ASN A 220 10.75 -2.49 -9.58
N PHE A 221 9.48 -2.16 -9.73
CA PHE A 221 8.60 -1.89 -8.61
C PHE A 221 7.14 -2.27 -8.92
N VAL A 222 6.46 -2.88 -7.95
CA VAL A 222 4.99 -2.99 -7.93
C VAL A 222 4.50 -2.26 -6.68
N GLY A 223 3.80 -1.15 -6.89
CA GLY A 223 3.13 -0.39 -5.84
C GLY A 223 1.63 -0.57 -5.94
N ALA A 224 1.01 -1.01 -4.86
CA ALA A 224 -0.45 -1.04 -4.69
C ALA A 224 -0.92 0.22 -3.94
N SER A 225 -2.11 0.74 -4.24
CA SER A 225 -2.75 1.81 -3.46
C SER A 225 -1.85 3.07 -3.34
N TYR A 226 -1.61 3.61 -2.15
CA TYR A 226 -0.57 4.65 -1.90
C TYR A 226 0.82 4.34 -2.50
N GLY A 227 1.17 3.06 -2.66
CA GLY A 227 2.38 2.63 -3.35
C GLY A 227 2.45 3.15 -4.79
N THR A 228 1.32 3.48 -5.42
CA THR A 228 1.25 4.12 -6.74
C THR A 228 1.75 5.57 -6.71
N PHE A 229 1.34 6.38 -5.74
CA PHE A 229 1.84 7.74 -5.54
C PHE A 229 3.33 7.74 -5.19
N LEU A 230 3.78 6.81 -4.35
CA LEU A 230 5.19 6.58 -4.05
C LEU A 230 6.01 6.17 -5.30
N GLY A 231 5.46 5.32 -6.15
CA GLY A 231 6.08 4.91 -7.41
C GLY A 231 6.14 6.03 -8.46
N ALA A 232 5.08 6.85 -8.55
CA ALA A 232 5.04 8.04 -9.40
C ALA A 232 6.06 9.09 -8.92
N THR A 233 6.12 9.37 -7.61
CA THR A 233 7.09 10.29 -7.00
C THR A 233 8.53 9.82 -7.24
N TYR A 234 8.81 8.51 -7.14
CA TYR A 234 10.11 7.95 -7.56
C TYR A 234 10.40 8.23 -9.04
N ALA A 235 9.40 8.06 -9.91
CA ALA A 235 9.56 8.27 -11.35
C ALA A 235 9.78 9.75 -11.73
N GLU A 236 9.26 10.69 -10.94
CA GLU A 236 9.55 12.12 -11.09
C GLU A 236 10.96 12.50 -10.63
N LEU A 237 11.36 12.03 -9.45
CA LEU A 237 12.67 12.33 -8.87
C LEU A 237 13.82 11.65 -9.63
N PHE A 238 13.56 10.48 -10.23
CA PHE A 238 14.58 9.62 -10.82
C PHE A 238 14.18 8.96 -12.17
N PRO A 239 13.64 9.70 -13.18
CA PRO A 239 13.07 9.11 -14.40
C PRO A 239 14.08 8.21 -15.16
N ALA A 240 15.33 8.64 -15.28
CA ALA A 240 16.40 7.85 -15.89
C ALA A 240 16.67 6.50 -15.17
N ARG A 241 16.30 6.39 -13.89
CA ARG A 241 16.45 5.18 -13.04
C ARG A 241 15.16 4.34 -12.96
N VAL A 242 14.07 4.73 -13.64
CA VAL A 242 12.86 3.91 -13.80
C VAL A 242 13.16 2.69 -14.67
N GLY A 243 12.85 1.49 -14.17
CA GLY A 243 12.97 0.21 -14.89
C GLY A 243 11.61 -0.28 -15.34
N ARG A 244 11.03 -1.22 -14.56
CA ARG A 244 9.67 -1.75 -14.77
C ARG A 244 8.81 -1.39 -13.57
N LEU A 245 7.96 -0.37 -13.71
CA LEU A 245 7.04 0.12 -12.68
C LEU A 245 5.60 -0.26 -13.03
N VAL A 246 4.93 -0.91 -12.08
CA VAL A 246 3.50 -1.23 -12.10
C VAL A 246 2.86 -0.52 -10.91
N LEU A 247 1.87 0.32 -11.19
CA LEU A 247 1.16 1.14 -10.21
C LEU A 247 -0.31 0.70 -10.23
N ASP A 248 -0.73 -0.11 -9.26
CA ASP A 248 -2.03 -0.79 -9.24
C ASP A 248 -2.95 -0.27 -8.12
N GLY A 249 -4.19 0.09 -8.45
CA GLY A 249 -5.03 0.94 -7.61
C GLY A 249 -4.41 2.34 -7.50
N ALA A 250 -4.48 3.11 -8.59
CA ALA A 250 -3.69 4.33 -8.78
C ALA A 250 -4.31 5.60 -8.17
N MET A 251 -3.50 6.34 -7.41
CA MET A 251 -3.84 7.65 -6.83
C MET A 251 -3.59 8.82 -7.79
N ASP A 252 -4.46 9.82 -7.65
CA ASP A 252 -4.42 11.19 -8.20
C ASP A 252 -3.41 12.18 -7.56
N PRO A 253 -2.12 12.35 -7.93
CA PRO A 253 -1.24 13.30 -7.21
C PRO A 253 -1.60 14.78 -7.43
N SER A 254 -2.46 15.09 -8.41
CA SER A 254 -2.88 16.44 -8.77
C SER A 254 -4.12 16.93 -8.02
N LEU A 255 -4.78 16.06 -7.25
CA LEU A 255 -5.98 16.39 -6.48
C LEU A 255 -5.65 16.96 -5.09
N ALA A 256 -6.45 17.93 -4.65
CA ALA A 256 -6.42 18.40 -3.26
C ALA A 256 -7.04 17.37 -2.31
N ALA A 257 -6.57 17.31 -1.07
CA ALA A 257 -7.03 16.32 -0.08
C ALA A 257 -8.56 16.28 0.09
N ARG A 258 -9.25 17.42 0.03
CA ARG A 258 -10.73 17.49 0.10
C ARG A 258 -11.41 16.78 -1.07
N GLU A 259 -10.92 17.01 -2.29
CA GLU A 259 -11.43 16.36 -3.50
C GLU A 259 -11.10 14.87 -3.50
N MET A 260 -9.89 14.50 -3.06
CA MET A 260 -9.47 13.11 -2.93
C MET A 260 -10.35 12.30 -1.95
N ASN A 261 -10.69 12.86 -0.78
CA ASN A 261 -11.57 12.19 0.18
C ASN A 261 -13.03 12.11 -0.32
N ARG A 262 -13.57 13.15 -0.95
CA ARG A 262 -14.91 13.13 -1.55
C ARG A 262 -15.01 12.13 -2.72
N ASP A 263 -13.96 12.02 -3.52
CA ASP A 263 -13.85 11.04 -4.60
C ASP A 263 -13.80 9.60 -4.06
N GLN A 264 -13.02 9.35 -3.00
CA GLN A 264 -12.97 8.05 -2.32
C GLN A 264 -14.32 7.70 -1.66
N THR A 265 -15.03 8.69 -1.12
CA THR A 265 -16.41 8.54 -0.60
C THR A 265 -17.35 7.99 -1.68
N ALA A 266 -17.30 8.55 -2.91
CA ALA A 266 -18.05 8.02 -4.05
C ALA A 266 -17.55 6.64 -4.54
N GLY A 267 -16.27 6.31 -4.30
CA GLY A 267 -15.73 4.98 -4.52
C GLY A 267 -16.35 3.93 -3.58
N PHE A 268 -16.43 4.22 -2.28
CA PHE A 268 -17.08 3.33 -1.31
C PHE A 268 -18.58 3.17 -1.58
N GLU A 269 -19.29 4.23 -1.99
CA GLU A 269 -20.67 4.10 -2.50
C GLU A 269 -20.73 3.15 -3.70
N THR A 270 -19.84 3.31 -4.68
CA THR A 270 -19.81 2.46 -5.89
C THR A 270 -19.64 0.97 -5.54
N ALA A 271 -18.71 0.64 -4.64
CA ALA A 271 -18.49 -0.74 -4.21
C ALA A 271 -19.63 -1.27 -3.31
N PHE A 272 -20.24 -0.42 -2.48
CA PHE A 272 -21.42 -0.80 -1.72
C PHE A 272 -22.62 -1.07 -2.63
N GLN A 273 -22.84 -0.27 -3.68
CA GLN A 273 -23.89 -0.53 -4.66
C GLN A 273 -23.64 -1.84 -5.43
N SER A 274 -22.39 -2.22 -5.70
CA SER A 274 -22.06 -3.56 -6.20
C SER A 274 -22.41 -4.67 -5.20
N PHE A 275 -22.01 -4.54 -3.93
CA PHE A 275 -22.35 -5.50 -2.87
C PHE A 275 -23.87 -5.64 -2.70
N ALA A 276 -24.59 -4.52 -2.65
CA ALA A 276 -26.04 -4.48 -2.52
C ALA A 276 -26.70 -5.13 -3.75
N ALA A 277 -26.25 -4.81 -4.97
CA ALA A 277 -26.76 -5.40 -6.20
C ALA A 277 -26.49 -6.91 -6.32
N ASP A 278 -25.47 -7.46 -5.67
CA ASP A 278 -25.35 -8.91 -5.47
C ASP A 278 -26.29 -9.41 -4.36
N CYS A 279 -26.26 -8.77 -3.19
CA CYS A 279 -26.99 -9.19 -2.00
C CYS A 279 -28.49 -9.32 -2.25
N VAL A 280 -29.17 -8.31 -2.79
CA VAL A 280 -30.64 -8.30 -2.95
C VAL A 280 -31.17 -9.42 -3.86
N LYS A 281 -30.32 -10.06 -4.66
CA LYS A 281 -30.67 -11.25 -5.48
C LYS A 281 -30.84 -12.52 -4.63
N ARG A 282 -30.51 -12.49 -3.34
CA ARG A 282 -30.49 -13.63 -2.44
C ARG A 282 -31.60 -13.52 -1.40
N GLU A 283 -32.30 -14.63 -1.16
CA GLU A 283 -33.36 -14.72 -0.14
C GLU A 283 -32.85 -14.46 1.30
N ASP A 284 -31.54 -14.62 1.54
CA ASP A 284 -30.87 -14.43 2.83
C ASP A 284 -30.17 -13.06 3.00
N CYS A 285 -30.44 -12.08 2.12
CA CYS A 285 -29.79 -10.77 2.22
C CYS A 285 -30.19 -10.03 3.52
N PRO A 286 -29.24 -9.64 4.39
CA PRO A 286 -29.53 -8.88 5.61
C PRO A 286 -30.17 -7.51 5.35
N LEU A 287 -29.93 -6.93 4.17
CA LEU A 287 -30.49 -5.66 3.73
C LEU A 287 -31.76 -5.85 2.87
N GLY A 288 -32.37 -7.03 2.93
CA GLY A 288 -33.62 -7.38 2.22
C GLY A 288 -33.45 -7.62 0.71
N THR A 289 -34.52 -8.06 0.06
CA THR A 289 -34.59 -8.44 -1.37
C THR A 289 -35.11 -7.29 -2.26
N GLY A 290 -34.77 -6.06 -1.89
CA GLY A 290 -35.27 -4.83 -2.53
C GLY A 290 -34.43 -4.35 -3.70
N THR A 291 -34.44 -3.03 -3.94
CA THR A 291 -33.43 -2.40 -4.81
C THR A 291 -32.10 -2.20 -4.05
N PRO A 292 -30.96 -2.00 -4.76
CA PRO A 292 -29.69 -1.65 -4.12
C PRO A 292 -29.76 -0.36 -3.27
N ASN A 293 -30.52 0.64 -3.73
CA ASN A 293 -30.79 1.87 -2.97
C ASN A 293 -31.54 1.56 -1.66
N GLU A 294 -32.61 0.75 -1.71
CA GLU A 294 -33.34 0.34 -0.49
C GLU A 294 -32.49 -0.47 0.48
N ALA A 295 -31.46 -1.18 -0.01
CA ALA A 295 -30.47 -1.83 0.83
C ALA A 295 -29.52 -0.81 1.48
N GLY A 296 -29.19 0.29 0.79
CA GLY A 296 -28.50 1.45 1.36
C GLY A 296 -29.31 2.16 2.43
N ASP A 297 -30.59 2.45 2.16
CA ASP A 297 -31.52 3.06 3.15
C ASP A 297 -31.61 2.21 4.43
N ARG A 298 -31.66 0.87 4.29
CA ARG A 298 -31.64 -0.08 5.41
C ARG A 298 -30.30 -0.14 6.13
N LEU A 299 -29.18 0.03 5.42
CA LEU A 299 -27.86 0.07 6.04
C LEU A 299 -27.66 1.36 6.84
N LYS A 300 -28.04 2.52 6.28
CA LYS A 300 -28.03 3.79 7.03
C LYS A 300 -28.94 3.69 8.25
N GLY A 301 -30.19 3.25 8.10
CA GLY A 301 -31.10 3.06 9.23
C GLY A 301 -30.59 2.07 10.30
N PHE A 302 -29.71 1.13 9.95
CA PHE A 302 -29.03 0.25 10.91
C PHE A 302 -27.86 0.95 11.62
N PHE A 303 -27.12 1.83 10.94
CA PHE A 303 -26.13 2.70 11.57
C PHE A 303 -26.78 3.69 12.54
N ASP A 304 -27.88 4.34 12.12
CA ASP A 304 -28.72 5.22 12.95
C ASP A 304 -29.26 4.49 14.21
N GLU A 305 -29.53 3.18 14.13
CA GLU A 305 -29.91 2.38 15.30
C GLU A 305 -28.72 2.01 16.22
N LEU A 306 -27.51 1.87 15.66
CA LEU A 306 -26.30 1.46 16.38
C LEU A 306 -25.59 2.60 17.11
N ASP A 307 -25.66 3.83 16.63
CA ASP A 307 -25.21 4.99 17.39
C ASP A 307 -26.03 5.11 18.69
N ALA A 308 -27.35 5.27 18.55
CA ALA A 308 -28.24 5.43 19.68
C ALA A 308 -28.23 4.23 20.65
N ARG A 309 -27.95 3.00 20.15
CA ARG A 309 -27.96 1.75 20.94
C ARG A 309 -26.91 0.73 20.45
N PRO A 310 -25.62 0.88 20.85
CA PRO A 310 -24.57 -0.06 20.50
C PRO A 310 -24.84 -1.50 20.95
N VAL A 311 -24.63 -2.49 20.08
CA VAL A 311 -24.94 -3.91 20.35
C VAL A 311 -23.76 -4.66 20.98
N PRO A 312 -24.00 -5.67 21.84
CA PRO A 312 -22.93 -6.44 22.48
C PRO A 312 -22.15 -7.31 21.48
N THR A 313 -20.87 -7.57 21.79
CA THR A 313 -19.90 -8.27 20.92
C THR A 313 -19.21 -9.45 21.63
N GLY A 314 -19.56 -9.70 22.90
CA GLY A 314 -18.79 -10.57 23.80
C GLY A 314 -17.46 -9.99 24.28
N GLN A 315 -17.01 -8.85 23.75
CA GLN A 315 -15.82 -8.11 24.19
C GLN A 315 -16.19 -6.92 25.08
N SER A 316 -15.18 -6.20 25.59
CA SER A 316 -15.34 -4.93 26.31
C SER A 316 -15.68 -3.72 25.43
N ARG A 317 -15.77 -3.91 24.10
CA ARG A 317 -16.08 -2.89 23.10
C ARG A 317 -17.42 -3.26 22.45
N PRO A 318 -18.53 -2.55 22.71
CA PRO A 318 -19.76 -2.76 21.95
C PRO A 318 -19.57 -2.34 20.51
N LEU A 319 -20.44 -2.82 19.61
CA LEU A 319 -20.51 -2.37 18.23
C LEU A 319 -21.48 -1.17 18.17
N GLY A 320 -20.95 0.04 18.25
CA GLY A 320 -21.66 1.26 17.84
C GLY A 320 -21.42 1.57 16.36
N GLU A 321 -22.00 2.66 15.85
CA GLU A 321 -21.93 3.02 14.42
C GLU A 321 -20.50 2.98 13.87
N SER A 322 -19.57 3.76 14.41
CA SER A 322 -18.26 3.98 13.77
C SER A 322 -17.45 2.69 13.57
N LEU A 323 -17.67 1.68 14.43
CA LEU A 323 -17.10 0.34 14.26
C LEU A 323 -17.89 -0.51 13.24
N ALA A 324 -19.20 -0.39 13.17
CA ALA A 324 -20.01 -1.05 12.15
C ALA A 324 -19.74 -0.51 10.75
N THR A 325 -19.71 0.81 10.59
CA THR A 325 -19.35 1.53 9.37
C THR A 325 -17.98 1.11 8.87
N MET A 326 -16.98 1.05 9.76
CA MET A 326 -15.65 0.55 9.39
C MET A 326 -15.65 -0.95 9.03
N GLY A 327 -16.45 -1.77 9.72
CA GLY A 327 -16.62 -3.19 9.39
C GLY A 327 -17.26 -3.44 8.01
N VAL A 328 -18.14 -2.56 7.56
CA VAL A 328 -18.67 -2.59 6.17
C VAL A 328 -17.62 -2.12 5.18
N ILE A 329 -16.98 -0.97 5.43
CA ILE A 329 -15.90 -0.38 4.60
C ILE A 329 -14.78 -1.40 4.36
N ALA A 330 -14.35 -2.11 5.40
CA ALA A 330 -13.34 -3.18 5.31
C ALA A 330 -13.70 -4.26 4.27
N ALA A 331 -14.98 -4.65 4.20
CA ALA A 331 -15.47 -5.65 3.28
C ALA A 331 -15.77 -5.12 1.86
N MET A 332 -15.69 -3.80 1.63
CA MET A 332 -15.81 -3.23 0.28
C MET A 332 -14.51 -3.34 -0.53
N TYR A 333 -13.36 -3.49 0.15
CA TYR A 333 -12.04 -3.60 -0.51
C TYR A 333 -11.90 -4.84 -1.41
N ASP A 334 -12.62 -5.93 -1.15
CA ASP A 334 -12.57 -7.14 -1.97
C ASP A 334 -13.92 -7.89 -1.93
N GLU A 335 -14.43 -8.26 -3.10
CA GLU A 335 -15.66 -9.05 -3.26
C GLU A 335 -15.59 -10.40 -2.53
N SER A 336 -14.39 -10.94 -2.31
CA SER A 336 -14.16 -12.16 -1.52
C SER A 336 -14.62 -12.04 -0.05
N ALA A 337 -14.77 -10.82 0.48
CA ALA A 337 -15.25 -10.56 1.83
C ALA A 337 -16.79 -10.52 1.94
N TRP A 338 -17.53 -10.36 0.84
CA TRP A 338 -19.01 -10.29 0.87
C TRP A 338 -19.69 -11.52 1.50
N PRO A 339 -19.20 -12.78 1.29
CA PRO A 339 -19.66 -13.97 2.02
C PRO A 339 -19.49 -13.91 3.55
N GLN A 340 -18.55 -13.13 4.07
CA GLN A 340 -18.40 -12.86 5.50
C GLN A 340 -19.28 -11.69 5.96
N LEU A 341 -19.41 -10.64 5.14
CA LEU A 341 -20.20 -9.45 5.47
C LEU A 341 -21.70 -9.77 5.66
N ARG A 342 -22.32 -10.55 4.78
CA ARG A 342 -23.76 -10.87 4.88
C ARG A 342 -24.13 -11.48 6.26
N PRO A 343 -23.54 -12.60 6.73
CA PRO A 343 -23.84 -13.17 8.04
C PRO A 343 -23.26 -12.39 9.24
N ALA A 344 -22.42 -11.37 9.01
CA ALA A 344 -22.04 -10.41 10.04
C ALA A 344 -23.16 -9.38 10.26
N LEU A 345 -23.67 -8.78 9.18
CA LEU A 345 -24.82 -7.87 9.22
C LEU A 345 -26.08 -8.55 9.78
N THR A 346 -26.41 -9.78 9.34
CA THR A 346 -27.56 -10.56 9.87
C THR A 346 -27.48 -10.79 11.38
N ARG A 347 -26.27 -10.89 11.94
CA ARG A 347 -26.04 -11.07 13.37
C ARG A 347 -26.14 -9.75 14.13
N ALA A 348 -25.57 -8.69 13.58
CA ALA A 348 -25.55 -7.38 14.22
C ALA A 348 -26.95 -6.75 14.30
N THR A 349 -27.78 -6.88 13.25
CA THR A 349 -29.22 -6.54 13.31
C THR A 349 -30.01 -7.47 14.25
N GLY A 350 -29.51 -8.68 14.51
CA GLY A 350 -30.02 -9.60 15.54
C GLY A 350 -29.49 -9.34 16.97
N GLY A 351 -28.66 -8.30 17.17
CA GLY A 351 -28.10 -7.94 18.48
C GLY A 351 -26.75 -8.59 18.85
N ASP A 352 -26.05 -9.24 17.91
CA ASP A 352 -24.70 -9.77 18.08
C ASP A 352 -23.71 -9.07 17.13
N GLY A 353 -22.98 -8.08 17.64
CA GLY A 353 -22.03 -7.30 16.85
C GLY A 353 -20.67 -7.98 16.61
N ALA A 354 -20.42 -9.17 17.15
CA ALA A 354 -19.07 -9.73 17.26
C ALA A 354 -18.35 -9.92 15.90
N GLN A 355 -19.10 -10.24 14.84
CA GLN A 355 -18.51 -10.45 13.52
C GLN A 355 -18.23 -9.17 12.73
N LEU A 356 -19.04 -8.12 12.90
CA LEU A 356 -18.78 -6.84 12.23
C LEU A 356 -17.64 -6.09 12.95
N LEU A 357 -17.53 -6.25 14.27
CA LEU A 357 -16.35 -5.84 15.04
C LEU A 357 -15.06 -6.51 14.51
N ALA A 358 -15.10 -7.81 14.20
CA ALA A 358 -13.93 -8.52 13.67
C ALA A 358 -13.48 -8.03 12.28
N LEU A 359 -14.42 -7.52 11.45
CA LEU A 359 -14.08 -6.85 10.18
C LEU A 359 -13.42 -5.49 10.44
N ALA A 360 -13.91 -4.70 11.40
CA ALA A 360 -13.29 -3.44 11.79
C ALA A 360 -11.89 -3.63 12.42
N ASP A 361 -11.73 -4.63 13.29
CA ASP A 361 -10.43 -5.01 13.88
C ASP A 361 -9.41 -5.40 12.81
N THR A 362 -9.87 -6.05 11.73
CA THR A 362 -9.02 -6.40 10.58
C THR A 362 -8.54 -5.14 9.84
N TYR A 363 -9.40 -4.14 9.63
CA TYR A 363 -9.03 -2.86 9.01
C TYR A 363 -8.06 -2.04 9.87
N TYR A 364 -8.30 -1.98 11.18
CA TYR A 364 -7.45 -1.23 12.11
C TYR A 364 -6.13 -1.95 12.49
N GLU A 365 -5.85 -3.14 11.92
CA GLU A 365 -4.74 -4.04 12.30
C GLU A 365 -4.67 -4.28 13.82
N ARG A 366 -5.83 -4.49 14.46
CA ARG A 366 -5.94 -4.73 15.91
C ARG A 366 -5.81 -6.22 16.24
N SER A 367 -4.99 -6.54 17.23
CA SER A 367 -4.78 -7.90 17.74
C SER A 367 -5.73 -8.24 18.91
N GLU A 368 -5.90 -9.53 19.19
CA GLU A 368 -6.75 -10.03 20.28
C GLU A 368 -6.36 -9.49 21.67
N ASP A 369 -5.07 -9.19 21.89
CA ASP A 369 -4.53 -8.64 23.13
C ASP A 369 -4.79 -7.13 23.32
N GLY A 370 -5.40 -6.48 22.32
CA GLY A 370 -5.64 -5.04 22.31
C GLY A 370 -4.44 -4.18 21.89
N SER A 371 -3.37 -4.79 21.39
CA SER A 371 -2.36 -4.06 20.62
C SER A 371 -2.87 -3.74 19.21
N TYR A 372 -2.37 -2.66 18.63
CA TYR A 372 -2.60 -2.25 17.25
C TYR A 372 -1.25 -2.21 16.54
N ALA A 373 -1.19 -2.61 15.28
CA ALA A 373 -0.04 -2.28 14.44
C ALA A 373 -0.06 -0.77 14.09
N ASN A 374 1.09 -0.21 13.73
CA ASN A 374 1.24 1.25 13.61
C ASN A 374 0.68 1.86 12.31
N LEU A 375 -0.06 1.09 11.49
CA LEU A 375 -0.56 1.53 10.18
C LEU A 375 -1.38 2.82 10.29
N MET A 376 -2.34 2.89 11.22
CA MET A 376 -3.16 4.10 11.42
C MET A 376 -2.33 5.33 11.81
N TYR A 377 -1.28 5.14 12.62
CA TYR A 377 -0.39 6.23 13.06
C TYR A 377 0.49 6.73 11.91
N ALA A 378 1.04 5.81 11.12
CA ALA A 378 1.85 6.14 9.96
C ALA A 378 1.00 6.70 8.80
N ASN A 379 -0.24 6.25 8.63
CA ASN A 379 -1.16 6.72 7.60
C ASN A 379 -1.39 8.23 7.72
N ALA A 380 -1.84 8.69 8.90
CA ALA A 380 -2.03 10.10 9.19
C ALA A 380 -0.71 10.89 9.08
N ALA A 381 0.39 10.36 9.63
CA ALA A 381 1.68 11.04 9.62
C ALA A 381 2.25 11.29 8.21
N VAL A 382 2.01 10.38 7.27
CA VAL A 382 2.40 10.54 5.87
C VAL A 382 1.41 11.46 5.15
N ASN A 383 0.11 11.17 5.22
CA ASN A 383 -0.92 11.92 4.48
C ASN A 383 -0.97 13.41 4.86
N CYS A 384 -0.90 13.74 6.17
CA CYS A 384 -0.90 15.12 6.64
C CYS A 384 0.44 15.87 6.39
N LEU A 385 1.49 15.15 5.97
CA LEU A 385 2.79 15.73 5.59
C LEU A 385 2.94 15.91 4.06
N ASP A 386 2.31 15.04 3.27
CA ASP A 386 2.38 15.08 1.81
C ASP A 386 1.34 16.02 1.16
N LEU A 387 0.20 16.28 1.82
CA LEU A 387 -0.83 17.22 1.33
C LEU A 387 -1.31 18.19 2.43
N PRO A 388 -1.68 19.44 2.08
CA PRO A 388 -2.42 20.33 2.97
C PRO A 388 -3.75 19.68 3.41
N PRO A 389 -4.24 19.94 4.63
CA PRO A 389 -5.42 19.28 5.18
C PRO A 389 -6.68 19.59 4.35
N ALA A 390 -7.62 18.63 4.32
CA ALA A 390 -8.90 18.81 3.63
C ALA A 390 -9.75 19.92 4.25
N PHE A 391 -9.71 20.07 5.58
CA PHE A 391 -10.49 21.03 6.37
C PHE A 391 -9.62 21.56 7.53
N THR A 392 -9.82 22.81 7.98
CA THR A 392 -9.10 23.38 9.14
C THR A 392 -9.94 23.47 10.42
N GLY A 393 -11.25 23.24 10.34
CA GLY A 393 -12.16 23.22 11.50
C GLY A 393 -13.55 22.66 11.16
N PRO A 394 -14.42 22.43 12.17
CA PRO A 394 -15.74 21.83 12.00
C PRO A 394 -16.65 22.55 11.01
N ASP A 395 -16.60 23.88 11.00
CA ASP A 395 -17.42 24.69 10.09
C ASP A 395 -17.12 24.40 8.61
N GLU A 396 -15.87 24.07 8.25
CA GLU A 396 -15.55 23.68 6.88
C GLU A 396 -16.10 22.30 6.52
N VAL A 397 -16.18 21.37 7.47
CA VAL A 397 -16.82 20.06 7.27
C VAL A 397 -18.32 20.27 7.04
N ARG A 398 -18.99 20.98 7.94
CA ARG A 398 -20.44 21.27 7.89
C ARG A 398 -20.86 21.97 6.59
N ASN A 399 -20.01 22.83 6.03
CA ASN A 399 -20.26 23.48 4.74
C ASN A 399 -20.11 22.54 3.52
N GLU A 400 -19.43 21.40 3.65
CA GLU A 400 -19.19 20.43 2.57
C GLU A 400 -19.88 19.07 2.76
N LEU A 401 -20.56 18.84 3.91
CA LEU A 401 -21.41 17.66 4.14
C LEU A 401 -22.34 17.36 2.93
N PRO A 402 -23.09 18.32 2.35
CA PRO A 402 -23.96 18.03 1.21
C PRO A 402 -23.23 17.52 -0.05
N ALA A 403 -21.93 17.81 -0.18
CA ALA A 403 -21.11 17.31 -1.28
C ALA A 403 -20.56 15.90 -1.02
N PHE A 404 -20.44 15.49 0.24
CA PHE A 404 -20.06 14.14 0.66
C PHE A 404 -21.28 13.21 0.78
N GLU A 405 -22.42 13.67 1.31
CA GLU A 405 -23.70 12.95 1.30
C GLU A 405 -24.18 12.64 -0.13
N ASN A 406 -24.02 13.59 -1.05
CA ASN A 406 -24.27 13.37 -2.48
C ASN A 406 -23.24 12.42 -3.14
N ALA A 407 -22.06 12.22 -2.52
CA ALA A 407 -21.07 11.24 -2.97
C ALA A 407 -21.37 9.83 -2.42
N SER A 408 -21.85 9.74 -1.17
CA SER A 408 -22.38 8.52 -0.56
C SER A 408 -23.47 8.86 0.47
N PRO A 409 -24.73 8.45 0.26
CA PRO A 409 -25.78 8.59 1.28
C PRO A 409 -25.58 7.71 2.52
N VAL A 410 -24.66 6.74 2.47
CA VAL A 410 -24.37 5.78 3.55
C VAL A 410 -23.10 6.14 4.32
N PHE A 411 -22.05 6.65 3.65
CA PHE A 411 -20.74 6.91 4.25
C PHE A 411 -20.33 8.39 4.25
N GLY A 412 -21.12 9.27 3.62
CA GLY A 412 -20.74 10.64 3.31
C GLY A 412 -20.32 11.45 4.54
N GLU A 413 -21.18 11.51 5.55
CA GLU A 413 -20.92 12.30 6.75
C GLU A 413 -19.69 11.82 7.53
N GLY A 414 -19.62 10.53 7.87
CA GLY A 414 -18.49 9.96 8.60
C GLY A 414 -17.14 10.15 7.89
N LEU A 415 -17.11 10.05 6.56
CA LEU A 415 -15.89 10.29 5.77
C LEU A 415 -15.54 11.79 5.63
N ALA A 416 -16.54 12.68 5.63
CA ALA A 416 -16.32 14.12 5.70
C ALA A 416 -15.68 14.53 7.04
N TRP A 417 -16.21 14.03 8.16
CA TRP A 417 -15.67 14.32 9.49
C TRP A 417 -14.29 13.69 9.72
N ALA A 418 -14.07 12.44 9.31
CA ALA A 418 -12.75 11.79 9.39
C ALA A 418 -11.65 12.60 8.66
N SER A 419 -12.01 13.25 7.54
CA SER A 419 -11.12 14.11 6.76
C SER A 419 -10.61 15.36 7.51
N LEU A 420 -11.21 15.72 8.65
CA LEU A 420 -10.76 16.83 9.50
C LEU A 420 -9.46 16.52 10.28
N THR A 421 -9.08 15.24 10.42
CA THR A 421 -7.95 14.79 11.25
C THR A 421 -6.65 15.59 11.00
N CYS A 422 -6.28 15.82 9.74
CA CYS A 422 -5.07 16.58 9.40
C CYS A 422 -5.13 18.08 9.75
N GLY A 423 -6.32 18.65 9.96
CA GLY A 423 -6.49 20.05 10.39
C GLY A 423 -5.88 20.33 11.77
N TYR A 424 -5.62 19.30 12.57
CA TYR A 424 -5.00 19.39 13.89
C TYR A 424 -3.58 18.80 13.95
N TRP A 425 -2.96 18.49 12.81
CA TRP A 425 -1.65 17.84 12.76
C TRP A 425 -0.51 18.77 13.27
N PRO A 426 0.43 18.30 14.09
CA PRO A 426 1.47 19.14 14.70
C PRO A 426 2.53 19.62 13.69
N THR A 427 2.79 18.84 12.65
CA THR A 427 3.70 19.22 11.55
C THR A 427 2.91 19.77 10.37
N LYS A 428 3.43 20.81 9.73
CA LYS A 428 2.83 21.36 8.51
C LYS A 428 3.15 20.47 7.32
N ALA A 429 2.19 20.33 6.41
CA ALA A 429 2.40 19.73 5.09
C ALA A 429 3.59 20.36 4.37
N THR A 430 4.33 19.52 3.63
CA THR A 430 5.52 19.87 2.85
C THR A 430 5.33 19.63 1.36
N GLY A 431 4.44 18.71 0.98
CA GLY A 431 3.97 18.54 -0.39
C GLY A 431 2.72 19.38 -0.71
N THR A 432 2.37 19.41 -1.99
CA THR A 432 1.19 20.09 -2.54
C THR A 432 0.67 19.32 -3.77
N PRO A 433 -0.63 19.39 -4.11
CA PRO A 433 -1.16 18.76 -5.32
C PRO A 433 -0.44 19.24 -6.59
N HIS A 434 0.02 18.32 -7.43
CA HIS A 434 0.66 18.61 -8.71
C HIS A 434 0.58 17.41 -9.67
N ARG A 435 0.69 17.67 -10.98
CA ARG A 435 0.76 16.60 -11.99
C ARG A 435 2.16 15.99 -12.01
N ILE A 436 2.26 14.66 -11.92
CA ILE A 436 3.53 13.95 -12.03
C ILE A 436 3.74 13.49 -13.48
N GLU A 437 4.67 14.13 -14.18
CA GLU A 437 4.92 13.86 -15.61
C GLU A 437 6.02 12.82 -15.87
N ALA A 438 6.92 12.59 -14.90
CA ALA A 438 8.02 11.61 -14.97
C ALA A 438 8.86 11.66 -16.28
N LYS A 439 9.12 12.87 -16.80
CA LYS A 439 9.68 13.11 -18.13
C LYS A 439 10.94 12.29 -18.42
N GLY A 440 10.90 11.47 -19.48
CA GLY A 440 11.99 10.59 -19.90
C GLY A 440 12.12 9.28 -19.12
N ALA A 441 11.13 8.89 -18.32
CA ALA A 441 11.02 7.55 -17.75
C ALA A 441 10.85 6.46 -18.85
N ALA A 442 11.11 5.21 -18.47
CA ALA A 442 10.64 4.06 -19.26
C ALA A 442 9.12 3.89 -19.06
N PRO A 443 8.38 3.27 -20.00
CA PRO A 443 6.92 3.14 -19.91
C PRO A 443 6.46 2.56 -18.58
N ILE A 444 5.45 3.19 -17.96
CA ILE A 444 4.93 2.86 -16.64
C ILE A 444 3.52 2.28 -16.81
N VAL A 445 3.27 1.09 -16.26
CA VAL A 445 1.93 0.48 -16.30
C VAL A 445 1.12 1.01 -15.13
N VAL A 446 0.00 1.68 -15.45
CA VAL A 446 -0.96 2.18 -14.47
C VAL A 446 -2.20 1.31 -14.55
N VAL A 447 -2.55 0.62 -13.46
CA VAL A 447 -3.66 -0.32 -13.39
C VAL A 447 -4.81 0.30 -12.59
N GLY A 448 -6.01 0.26 -13.16
CA GLY A 448 -7.22 0.75 -12.52
C GLY A 448 -8.37 -0.26 -12.63
N THR A 449 -8.97 -0.59 -11.50
CA THR A 449 -10.19 -1.39 -11.42
C THR A 449 -11.41 -0.49 -11.56
N THR A 450 -12.40 -0.87 -12.38
CA THR A 450 -13.53 0.00 -12.72
C THR A 450 -14.42 0.39 -11.54
N ARG A 451 -14.53 -0.49 -10.54
CA ARG A 451 -15.33 -0.30 -9.32
C ARG A 451 -14.44 -0.44 -8.07
N ASP A 452 -13.26 0.19 -8.14
CA ASP A 452 -12.32 0.32 -7.03
C ASP A 452 -12.86 1.34 -6.00
N PRO A 453 -13.02 0.97 -4.72
CA PRO A 453 -13.53 1.87 -3.70
C PRO A 453 -12.51 2.90 -3.20
N ALA A 454 -11.24 2.50 -3.09
CA ALA A 454 -10.21 3.27 -2.39
C ALA A 454 -9.42 4.17 -3.34
N THR A 455 -9.27 3.75 -4.60
CA THR A 455 -8.64 4.53 -5.68
C THR A 455 -9.51 4.49 -6.94
N PRO A 456 -10.57 5.32 -7.01
CA PRO A 456 -11.55 5.28 -8.09
C PRO A 456 -10.92 5.33 -9.48
N TYR A 457 -11.47 4.56 -10.43
CA TYR A 457 -10.91 4.35 -11.78
C TYR A 457 -10.44 5.62 -12.51
N LYS A 458 -11.14 6.76 -12.33
CA LYS A 458 -10.78 8.05 -12.92
C LYS A 458 -9.39 8.56 -12.49
N TRP A 459 -8.91 8.21 -11.30
CA TRP A 459 -7.55 8.53 -10.85
C TRP A 459 -6.50 7.75 -11.63
N ALA A 460 -6.74 6.47 -11.91
CA ALA A 460 -5.86 5.66 -12.77
C ALA A 460 -5.81 6.20 -14.21
N GLN A 461 -6.97 6.64 -14.75
CA GLN A 461 -7.02 7.34 -16.04
C GLN A 461 -6.24 8.66 -16.01
N SER A 462 -6.36 9.44 -14.93
CA SER A 462 -5.66 10.71 -14.75
C SER A 462 -4.15 10.52 -14.64
N LEU A 463 -3.66 9.62 -13.78
CA LEU A 463 -2.23 9.34 -13.61
C LEU A 463 -1.60 8.79 -14.91
N ALA A 464 -2.30 7.90 -15.62
CA ALA A 464 -1.85 7.45 -16.94
C ALA A 464 -1.74 8.62 -17.94
N GLY A 465 -2.69 9.56 -17.91
CA GLY A 465 -2.68 10.81 -18.69
C GLY A 465 -1.84 11.96 -18.08
N GLN A 466 -1.07 11.70 -17.03
CA GLN A 466 -0.08 12.62 -16.47
C GLN A 466 1.33 12.28 -16.93
N LEU A 467 1.67 10.99 -16.88
CA LEU A 467 3.00 10.48 -17.19
C LEU A 467 3.30 10.55 -18.70
N ASP A 468 4.45 11.12 -19.08
CA ASP A 468 4.96 11.18 -20.48
C ASP A 468 5.01 9.81 -21.18
N SER A 469 5.04 8.73 -20.40
CA SER A 469 5.05 7.34 -20.86
C SER A 469 4.11 6.43 -20.04
N GLY A 470 2.96 6.96 -19.61
CA GLY A 470 1.90 6.18 -18.98
C GLY A 470 1.30 5.14 -19.94
N MET A 471 0.88 3.99 -19.39
CA MET A 471 0.22 2.90 -20.12
C MET A 471 -0.95 2.39 -19.26
N LEU A 472 -2.18 2.80 -19.58
CA LEU A 472 -3.37 2.40 -18.83
C LEU A 472 -3.75 0.94 -19.11
N LEU A 473 -3.80 0.14 -18.05
CA LEU A 473 -4.37 -1.20 -18.03
C LEU A 473 -5.64 -1.15 -17.16
N THR A 474 -6.79 -1.50 -17.73
CA THR A 474 -8.07 -1.51 -17.01
C THR A 474 -8.48 -2.92 -16.65
N TYR A 475 -8.87 -3.14 -15.40
CA TYR A 475 -9.63 -4.31 -14.96
C TYR A 475 -11.11 -3.92 -14.81
N ASP A 476 -12.01 -4.59 -15.52
CA ASP A 476 -13.45 -4.41 -15.37
C ASP A 476 -13.98 -5.39 -14.32
N GLY A 477 -13.97 -4.96 -13.06
CA GLY A 477 -14.16 -5.77 -11.87
C GLY A 477 -14.42 -4.89 -10.64
N ASP A 478 -14.57 -5.54 -9.48
CA ASP A 478 -14.89 -4.91 -8.19
C ASP A 478 -13.74 -5.01 -7.19
N GLY A 479 -13.77 -4.16 -6.17
CA GLY A 479 -12.72 -4.10 -5.14
C GLY A 479 -11.42 -3.44 -5.59
N HIS A 480 -10.47 -3.35 -4.66
CA HIS A 480 -9.27 -2.54 -4.78
C HIS A 480 -8.11 -3.30 -5.44
N THR A 481 -7.40 -2.66 -6.38
CA THR A 481 -6.29 -3.26 -7.18
C THR A 481 -6.71 -4.45 -8.05
N ALA A 482 -5.80 -5.05 -8.84
CA ALA A 482 -6.13 -6.15 -9.76
C ALA A 482 -5.07 -7.27 -9.89
N TYR A 483 -3.77 -7.00 -9.70
CA TYR A 483 -2.71 -7.97 -9.96
C TYR A 483 -2.72 -9.15 -8.96
N GLY A 484 -2.82 -10.37 -9.47
CA GLY A 484 -2.95 -11.57 -8.65
C GLY A 484 -4.35 -11.78 -8.03
N ARG A 485 -5.37 -11.00 -8.43
CA ARG A 485 -6.77 -11.19 -8.02
C ARG A 485 -7.59 -12.13 -8.94
N GLY A 486 -6.96 -12.73 -9.96
CA GLY A 486 -7.52 -13.86 -10.71
C GLY A 486 -7.83 -13.62 -12.19
N SER A 487 -7.69 -12.38 -12.70
CA SER A 487 -7.80 -12.13 -14.15
C SER A 487 -6.52 -12.54 -14.88
N ASP A 488 -6.57 -13.66 -15.62
CA ASP A 488 -5.52 -14.10 -16.54
C ASP A 488 -5.09 -12.98 -17.52
N CYS A 489 -6.01 -12.08 -17.89
CA CYS A 489 -5.77 -10.99 -18.82
C CYS A 489 -4.91 -9.87 -18.20
N ILE A 490 -5.14 -9.54 -16.92
CA ILE A 490 -4.34 -8.60 -16.13
C ILE A 490 -2.98 -9.24 -15.83
N ASP A 491 -2.98 -10.43 -15.24
CA ASP A 491 -1.77 -11.13 -14.82
C ASP A 491 -0.83 -11.37 -15.99
N THR A 492 -1.33 -11.81 -17.16
CA THR A 492 -0.49 -11.97 -18.36
C THR A 492 0.12 -10.64 -18.81
N ALA A 493 -0.65 -9.54 -18.84
CA ALA A 493 -0.13 -8.23 -19.25
C ALA A 493 0.98 -7.74 -18.32
N ILE A 494 0.76 -7.84 -17.01
CA ILE A 494 1.72 -7.42 -15.99
C ILE A 494 2.94 -8.35 -15.98
N ASN A 495 2.76 -9.66 -16.12
CA ASN A 495 3.85 -10.63 -16.20
C ASN A 495 4.74 -10.41 -17.43
N THR A 496 4.17 -10.17 -18.62
CA THR A 496 4.93 -9.86 -19.84
C THR A 496 5.73 -8.57 -19.66
N TYR A 497 5.13 -7.51 -19.13
CA TYR A 497 5.85 -6.27 -18.82
C TYR A 497 6.96 -6.49 -17.79
N LEU A 498 6.68 -7.16 -16.67
CA LEU A 498 7.64 -7.44 -15.61
C LEU A 498 8.78 -8.36 -16.07
N LEU A 499 8.57 -9.30 -17.00
CA LEU A 499 9.58 -10.29 -17.41
C LEU A 499 10.36 -9.89 -18.67
N GLU A 500 9.69 -9.31 -19.65
CA GLU A 500 10.20 -9.01 -21.00
C GLU A 500 10.39 -7.50 -21.20
N GLY A 501 9.62 -6.66 -20.51
CA GLY A 501 9.68 -5.19 -20.64
C GLY A 501 8.75 -4.64 -21.73
N VAL A 502 7.90 -5.49 -22.30
CA VAL A 502 6.87 -5.09 -23.26
C VAL A 502 5.63 -4.68 -22.47
N ALA A 503 5.33 -3.39 -22.43
CA ALA A 503 4.11 -2.88 -21.80
C ALA A 503 2.86 -3.35 -22.57
N PRO A 504 1.69 -3.45 -21.92
CA PRO A 504 0.42 -3.49 -22.65
C PRO A 504 0.30 -2.28 -23.57
N LYS A 505 -0.55 -2.39 -24.60
CA LYS A 505 -1.01 -1.19 -25.31
C LYS A 505 -1.76 -0.31 -24.31
N ASP A 506 -1.55 1.00 -24.39
CA ASP A 506 -2.36 1.96 -23.65
C ASP A 506 -3.86 1.77 -23.93
N GLY A 507 -4.67 2.00 -22.91
CA GLY A 507 -6.12 1.73 -22.91
C GLY A 507 -6.51 0.25 -23.00
N LYS A 508 -5.59 -0.71 -22.80
CA LYS A 508 -5.97 -2.15 -22.76
C LYS A 508 -6.99 -2.37 -21.63
N ARG A 509 -8.13 -2.98 -21.97
CA ARG A 509 -9.10 -3.49 -20.99
C ARG A 509 -9.01 -5.00 -20.85
N CYS A 510 -9.37 -5.47 -19.66
CA CYS A 510 -9.48 -6.86 -19.24
C CYS A 510 -10.74 -7.00 -18.37
N SER A 511 -11.20 -8.24 -18.21
CA SER A 511 -12.14 -8.69 -17.17
C SER A 511 -11.55 -9.92 -16.47
#